data_AF-A0A965MSW4-F1
#
_entry.id   AF-A0A965MSW4-F1
#
_cell.length_a   1.000
_cell.length_b   1.000
_cell.length_c   1.000
_cell.angle_alpha   90.00
_cell.angle_beta   90.00
_cell.angle_gamma   90.00
#
_symmetry.space_group_name_H-M   'P 1'
#
loop_
_entity.id
_entity.type
_entity.pdbx_description
1 polymer ?
#
loop_
_entity_poly.entity_id
_entity_poly.type
_entity_poly.pdbx_seq_one_letter_code
_entity_poly.pdbx_strand_id
1 'polypeptide(L)'
;MPWQKNVLGNIFGRVKPDKTRQARVGYIELPKKQGKSTTLAGIALYGLVADGEQGAEIYGAAADREQAGIIYREAASMVRSSPALSRRLEVIDSRKTIIDRRTNSFYRVLSADAFRAEGLNIHMLLFDELHAQRDRRLWDALRYGGAARRQPLILSITTA
;
A
#
# COMPACT_ATOMS: atom_id res chain seq x y z
N MET A 1 -6.36 -15.32 -9.03
CA MET A 1 -6.31 -15.20 -10.51
C MET A 1 -4.87 -15.31 -11.02
N PRO A 2 -4.63 -15.75 -12.27
CA PRO A 2 -3.27 -15.91 -12.83
C PRO A 2 -2.44 -14.62 -12.79
N TRP A 3 -3.04 -13.48 -13.11
CA TRP A 3 -2.34 -12.19 -13.08
C TRP A 3 -1.86 -11.80 -11.68
N GLN A 4 -2.67 -12.04 -10.64
CA GLN A 4 -2.31 -11.75 -9.24
C GLN A 4 -1.09 -12.56 -8.82
N LYS A 5 -1.04 -13.85 -9.18
CA LYS A 5 0.11 -14.73 -8.89
C LYS A 5 1.37 -14.22 -9.58
N ASN A 6 1.26 -13.77 -10.82
CA ASN A 6 2.39 -13.22 -11.59
C ASN A 6 2.91 -11.93 -10.94
N VAL A 7 2.03 -10.98 -10.63
CA VAL A 7 2.37 -9.71 -9.97
C VAL A 7 3.05 -9.96 -8.63
N LEU A 8 2.44 -10.78 -7.77
CA LEU A 8 2.98 -11.08 -6.44
C LEU A 8 4.32 -11.83 -6.53
N GLY A 9 4.45 -12.76 -7.47
CA GLY A 9 5.71 -13.47 -7.73
C GLY A 9 6.83 -12.54 -8.19
N ASN A 10 6.53 -11.54 -9.02
CA ASN A 10 7.52 -10.57 -9.48
C ASN A 10 7.93 -9.57 -8.38
N ILE A 11 6.97 -9.11 -7.56
CA ILE A 11 7.23 -8.10 -6.51
C ILE A 11 7.86 -8.72 -5.26
N PHE A 12 7.35 -9.87 -4.81
CA PHE A 12 7.73 -10.50 -3.54
C PHE A 12 8.52 -11.80 -3.71
N GLY A 13 8.40 -12.48 -4.85
CA GLY A 13 9.11 -13.75 -5.10
C GLY A 13 10.53 -13.59 -5.64
N ARG A 14 10.86 -12.43 -6.22
CA ARG A 14 12.21 -12.11 -6.72
C ARG A 14 12.97 -11.26 -5.71
N VAL A 15 13.94 -11.85 -5.04
CA VAL A 15 14.77 -11.21 -4.03
C VAL A 15 16.24 -11.18 -4.44
N LYS A 16 16.96 -10.16 -3.98
CA LYS A 16 18.42 -10.06 -4.05
C LYS A 16 19.08 -11.03 -3.06
N PRO A 17 20.40 -11.27 -3.16
CA PRO A 17 21.12 -12.12 -2.20
C PRO A 17 20.99 -11.67 -0.74
N ASP A 18 20.82 -10.37 -0.49
CA ASP A 18 20.59 -9.79 0.85
C ASP A 18 19.14 -9.96 1.37
N LYS A 19 18.34 -10.76 0.66
CA LYS A 19 16.91 -11.03 0.91
C LYS A 19 16.00 -9.81 0.76
N THR A 20 16.46 -8.71 0.15
CA THR A 20 15.59 -7.58 -0.18
C THR A 20 14.88 -7.76 -1.51
N ARG A 21 13.72 -7.13 -1.69
CA ARG A 21 13.01 -7.14 -2.98
C ARG A 21 13.90 -6.62 -4.12
N GLN A 22 13.87 -7.31 -5.26
CA GLN A 22 14.58 -6.88 -6.46
C GLN A 22 13.86 -5.71 -7.13
N ALA A 23 12.53 -5.79 -7.28
CA ALA A 23 11.69 -4.73 -7.82
C ALA A 23 11.08 -3.88 -6.70
N ARG A 24 11.32 -2.58 -6.74
CA ARG A 24 10.83 -1.58 -5.78
C ARG A 24 9.75 -0.67 -6.35
N VAL A 25 9.54 -0.72 -7.67
CA VAL A 25 8.51 0.03 -8.36
C VAL A 25 7.75 -0.95 -9.25
N GLY A 26 6.43 -0.99 -9.10
CA GLY A 26 5.52 -1.77 -9.93
C GLY A 26 4.45 -0.87 -10.52
N TYR A 27 4.14 -1.11 -11.79
CA TYR A 27 3.04 -0.47 -12.51
C TYR A 27 2.22 -1.55 -13.20
N ILE A 28 0.90 -1.56 -12.96
CA ILE A 28 0.01 -2.62 -13.39
C ILE A 28 -1.22 -2.01 -14.03
N GLU A 29 -1.49 -2.41 -15.28
CA GLU A 29 -2.68 -2.02 -16.04
C GLU A 29 -3.60 -3.22 -16.18
N LEU A 30 -4.84 -3.07 -15.70
CA LEU A 30 -5.83 -4.15 -15.74
C LEU A 30 -7.23 -3.58 -15.98
N PRO A 31 -8.11 -4.28 -16.72
CA PRO A 31 -9.48 -3.87 -16.90
C PRO A 31 -10.25 -3.65 -15.58
N LYS A 32 -11.41 -2.99 -15.67
CA LYS A 32 -12.31 -2.84 -14.52
C LYS A 32 -12.78 -4.21 -13.99
N LYS A 33 -13.16 -4.26 -12.71
CA LYS A 33 -13.74 -5.43 -12.03
C LYS A 33 -12.80 -6.66 -11.92
N GLN A 34 -11.48 -6.43 -11.86
CA GLN A 34 -10.47 -7.50 -11.69
C GLN A 34 -10.01 -7.72 -10.24
N GLY A 35 -10.70 -7.19 -9.22
CA GLY A 35 -10.29 -7.37 -7.82
C GLY A 35 -8.98 -6.66 -7.44
N LYS A 36 -8.73 -5.50 -8.07
CA LYS A 36 -7.51 -4.69 -7.90
C LYS A 36 -7.37 -4.15 -6.48
N SER A 37 -8.40 -3.46 -5.99
CA SER A 37 -8.39 -2.87 -4.65
C SER A 37 -8.29 -3.92 -3.54
N THR A 38 -8.94 -5.09 -3.71
CA THR A 38 -8.78 -6.24 -2.81
C THR A 38 -7.34 -6.78 -2.82
N THR A 39 -6.69 -6.80 -3.98
CA THR A 39 -5.27 -7.21 -4.09
C THR A 39 -4.36 -6.22 -3.37
N LEU A 40 -4.58 -4.92 -3.56
CA LEU A 40 -3.84 -3.86 -2.85
C LEU A 40 -4.07 -3.92 -1.34
N ALA A 41 -5.28 -4.21 -0.89
CA ALA A 41 -5.58 -4.40 0.54
C ALA A 41 -4.79 -5.57 1.14
N GLY A 42 -4.72 -6.71 0.44
CA GLY A 42 -3.90 -7.85 0.86
C GLY A 42 -2.41 -7.49 0.93
N ILE A 43 -1.90 -6.75 -0.07
CA ILE A 43 -0.51 -6.26 -0.09
C ILE A 43 -0.25 -5.30 1.08
N ALA A 44 -1.19 -4.39 1.37
CA ALA A 44 -1.08 -3.46 2.50
C ALA A 44 -0.95 -4.21 3.84
N LEU A 45 -1.81 -5.22 4.06
CA LEU A 45 -1.76 -6.03 5.27
C LEU A 45 -0.49 -6.87 5.34
N TYR A 46 -0.03 -7.44 4.23
CA TYR A 46 1.25 -8.15 4.17
C TYR A 46 2.41 -7.23 4.55
N GLY A 47 2.47 -6.03 3.96
CA GLY A 47 3.45 -5.01 4.32
C GLY A 47 3.42 -4.66 5.80
N LEU A 48 2.22 -4.63 6.39
CA LEU A 48 2.01 -4.22 7.77
C LEU A 48 2.45 -5.29 8.77
N VAL A 49 2.25 -6.57 8.44
CA VAL A 49 2.37 -7.66 9.41
C VAL A 49 3.46 -8.68 9.12
N ALA A 50 3.92 -8.78 7.88
CA ALA A 50 4.68 -9.94 7.39
C ALA A 50 5.90 -9.59 6.52
N ASP A 51 6.10 -8.34 6.11
CA ASP A 51 7.23 -7.93 5.27
C ASP A 51 8.54 -7.67 6.06
N GLY A 52 8.52 -7.91 7.38
CA GLY A 52 9.71 -7.91 8.24
C GLY A 52 10.28 -6.53 8.59
N GLU A 53 9.52 -5.46 8.34
CA GLU A 53 9.94 -4.07 8.59
C GLU A 53 9.35 -3.54 9.90
N GLN A 54 10.18 -2.91 10.73
CA GLN A 54 9.70 -2.17 11.91
C GLN A 54 9.36 -0.73 11.55
N GLY A 55 8.34 -0.19 12.21
CA GLY A 55 7.84 1.15 11.97
C GLY A 55 7.34 1.36 10.56
N ALA A 56 6.84 0.32 9.88
CA ALA A 56 6.48 0.38 8.47
C ALA A 56 5.32 1.35 8.24
N GLU A 57 5.56 2.38 7.44
CA GLU A 57 4.51 3.31 7.01
C GLU A 57 3.98 2.91 5.63
N ILE A 58 2.70 2.54 5.58
CA ILE A 58 2.04 2.08 4.36
C ILE A 58 0.94 3.07 4.03
N TYR A 59 0.96 3.56 2.79
CA TYR A 59 0.05 4.60 2.35
C TYR A 59 -0.79 4.16 1.16
N GLY A 60 -2.10 4.35 1.28
CA GLY A 60 -3.03 4.27 0.15
C GLY A 60 -3.24 5.66 -0.45
N ALA A 61 -3.08 5.80 -1.76
CA ALA A 61 -3.28 7.03 -2.52
C ALA A 61 -4.13 6.75 -3.77
N ALA A 62 -4.90 7.74 -4.20
CA ALA A 62 -5.63 7.73 -5.46
C ALA A 62 -5.92 9.18 -5.89
N ALA A 63 -6.48 9.38 -7.08
CA ALA A 63 -6.91 10.70 -7.57
C ALA A 63 -7.98 11.34 -6.67
N ASP A 64 -8.79 10.50 -6.04
CA ASP A 64 -9.84 10.91 -5.12
C ASP A 64 -9.70 10.17 -3.77
N ARG A 65 -9.94 10.88 -2.68
CA ARG A 65 -9.76 10.32 -1.33
C ARG A 65 -10.78 9.24 -1.00
N GLU A 66 -11.98 9.30 -1.57
CA GLU A 66 -12.98 8.24 -1.40
C GLU A 66 -12.55 6.97 -2.13
N GLN A 67 -11.93 7.11 -3.31
CA GLN A 67 -11.33 6.02 -4.07
C GLN A 67 -10.20 5.34 -3.27
N ALA A 68 -9.27 6.10 -2.71
CA ALA A 68 -8.23 5.55 -1.83
C ALA A 68 -8.84 4.88 -0.57
N GLY A 69 -10.02 5.35 -0.14
CA GLY A 69 -10.82 4.73 0.90
C GLY A 69 -11.32 3.32 0.59
N ILE A 70 -11.40 2.92 -0.68
CA ILE A 70 -11.80 1.57 -1.09
C ILE A 70 -10.78 0.55 -0.58
N ILE A 71 -9.49 0.76 -0.84
CA ILE A 71 -8.42 -0.13 -0.35
C ILE A 71 -8.46 -0.26 1.17
N TYR A 72 -8.70 0.85 1.88
CA TYR A 72 -8.86 0.82 3.33
C TYR A 72 -10.04 -0.04 3.77
N ARG A 73 -11.22 0.14 3.17
CA ARG A 73 -12.41 -0.63 3.55
C ARG A 73 -12.22 -2.12 3.31
N GLU A 74 -11.60 -2.49 2.19
CA GLU A 74 -11.23 -3.87 1.87
C GLU A 74 -10.27 -4.43 2.93
N ALA A 75 -9.19 -3.72 3.26
CA ALA A 75 -8.23 -4.15 4.28
C ALA A 75 -8.87 -4.26 5.67
N ALA A 76 -9.65 -3.26 6.08
CA ALA A 76 -10.35 -3.26 7.36
C ALA A 76 -11.36 -4.42 7.45
N SER A 77 -12.05 -4.74 6.36
CA SER A 77 -12.92 -5.91 6.26
C SER A 77 -12.13 -7.20 6.48
N MET A 78 -11.01 -7.39 5.77
CA MET A 78 -10.12 -8.55 5.95
C MET A 78 -9.62 -8.70 7.39
N VAL A 79 -9.26 -7.59 8.04
CA VAL A 79 -8.81 -7.60 9.44
C VAL A 79 -9.94 -8.05 10.36
N ARG A 80 -11.15 -7.49 10.22
CA ARG A 80 -12.31 -7.85 11.04
C ARG A 80 -12.74 -9.31 10.84
N SER A 81 -12.62 -9.82 9.63
CA SER A 81 -12.99 -11.21 9.29
C SER A 81 -11.96 -12.25 9.73
N SER A 82 -10.72 -11.85 10.07
CA SER A 82 -9.66 -12.78 10.46
C SER A 82 -9.40 -12.70 11.97
N PRO A 83 -9.67 -13.76 12.75
CA PRO A 83 -9.40 -13.77 14.19
C PRO A 83 -7.93 -13.50 14.54
N ALA A 84 -6.99 -13.90 13.67
CA ALA A 84 -5.58 -13.65 13.87
C ALA A 84 -5.22 -12.18 13.66
N LEU A 85 -5.78 -11.54 12.63
CA LEU A 85 -5.53 -10.14 12.34
C LEU A 85 -6.26 -9.22 13.32
N SER A 86 -7.51 -9.51 13.68
CA SER A 86 -8.29 -8.68 14.62
C SER A 86 -7.68 -8.62 16.02
N ARG A 87 -6.94 -9.66 16.44
CA ARG A 87 -6.16 -9.64 17.69
C ARG A 87 -4.85 -8.86 17.60
N ARG A 88 -4.30 -8.67 16.40
CA ARG A 88 -2.99 -8.02 16.17
C ARG A 88 -3.15 -6.55 15.78
N LEU A 89 -4.14 -6.25 14.96
CA LEU A 89 -4.31 -4.98 14.28
C LEU A 89 -5.48 -4.21 14.86
N GLU A 90 -5.27 -2.92 15.06
CA GLU A 90 -6.30 -1.98 15.47
C GLU A 90 -6.80 -1.22 14.24
N VAL A 91 -8.13 -1.19 14.04
CA VAL A 91 -8.77 -0.48 12.94
C VAL A 91 -9.39 0.82 13.46
N ILE A 92 -9.02 1.96 12.88
CA ILE A 92 -9.49 3.29 13.25
C ILE A 92 -10.19 3.94 12.04
N ASP A 93 -11.51 3.77 11.94
CA ASP A 93 -12.29 4.22 10.78
C ASP A 93 -12.31 5.72 10.60
N SER A 94 -12.40 6.49 11.70
CA SER A 94 -12.42 7.95 11.66
C SER A 94 -11.19 8.54 10.96
N ARG A 95 -10.06 7.83 11.01
CA ARG A 95 -8.80 8.23 10.37
C ARG A 95 -8.45 7.40 9.14
N LYS A 96 -9.30 6.43 8.75
CA LYS A 96 -9.00 5.42 7.72
C LYS A 96 -7.60 4.81 7.90
N THR A 97 -7.30 4.37 9.12
CA THR A 97 -5.97 3.89 9.54
C THR A 97 -6.07 2.50 10.17
N ILE A 98 -5.10 1.63 9.91
CA ILE A 98 -4.92 0.33 10.56
C ILE A 98 -3.54 0.30 11.21
N ILE A 99 -3.44 -0.04 12.49
CA ILE A 99 -2.19 0.03 13.27
C ILE A 99 -1.76 -1.36 13.73
N ASP A 100 -0.47 -1.67 13.57
CA ASP A 100 0.21 -2.75 14.28
C ASP A 100 1.07 -2.16 15.39
N ARG A 101 0.56 -2.19 16.63
CA ARG A 101 1.28 -1.65 17.80
C ARG A 101 2.56 -2.43 18.12
N ARG A 102 2.67 -3.70 17.72
CA ARG A 102 3.85 -4.54 18.02
C ARG A 102 5.08 -4.06 17.28
N THR A 103 4.90 -3.57 16.05
CA THR A 103 5.98 -3.09 15.19
C THR A 103 5.99 -1.57 15.06
N ASN A 104 5.07 -0.86 15.73
CA ASN A 104 4.81 0.57 15.56
C ASN A 104 4.53 0.95 14.08
N SER A 105 3.88 0.07 13.35
CA SER A 105 3.61 0.21 11.92
C SER A 105 2.15 0.60 11.66
N PHE A 106 1.86 1.20 10.52
CA PHE A 106 0.48 1.51 10.14
C PHE A 106 0.25 1.49 8.64
N TYR A 107 -1.00 1.21 8.26
CA TYR A 107 -1.59 1.55 6.98
C TYR A 107 -2.50 2.76 7.13
N ARG A 108 -2.42 3.75 6.23
CA ARG A 108 -3.27 4.94 6.25
C ARG A 108 -3.58 5.45 4.85
N VAL A 109 -4.82 5.91 4.64
CA VAL A 109 -5.19 6.65 3.43
C VAL A 109 -4.66 8.07 3.52
N LEU A 110 -3.90 8.50 2.51
CA LEU A 110 -3.41 9.87 2.44
C LEU A 110 -4.56 10.87 2.23
N SER A 111 -4.52 11.97 2.98
CA SER A 111 -5.39 13.12 2.73
C SER A 111 -4.82 13.98 1.61
N ALA A 112 -5.64 14.85 1.03
CA ALA A 112 -5.17 15.88 0.09
C ALA A 112 -4.06 16.76 0.69
N ASP A 113 -4.11 17.02 2.00
CA ASP A 113 -3.11 17.83 2.71
C ASP A 113 -1.80 17.10 2.99
N ALA A 114 -1.80 15.76 2.96
CA ALA A 114 -0.59 14.96 3.17
C ALA A 114 0.44 15.15 2.04
N PHE A 115 0.02 15.77 0.92
CA PHE A 115 0.91 16.29 -0.11
C PHE A 115 1.99 17.26 0.44
N ARG A 116 1.70 17.95 1.55
CA ARG A 116 2.62 18.91 2.19
C ARG A 116 3.50 18.29 3.27
N ALA A 117 3.32 17.00 3.58
CA ALA A 117 4.09 16.34 4.64
C ALA A 117 5.49 16.00 4.13
N GLU A 118 6.42 16.94 4.22
CA GLU A 118 7.85 16.64 4.19
C GLU A 118 8.17 15.65 5.33
N GLY A 119 8.96 14.61 5.03
CA GLY A 119 9.46 13.68 6.05
C GLY A 119 8.65 12.40 6.28
N LEU A 120 7.75 12.00 5.37
CA LEU A 120 7.18 10.65 5.41
C LEU A 120 8.29 9.59 5.27
N ASN A 121 8.20 8.49 6.01
CA ASN A 121 9.16 7.38 5.96
C ASN A 121 8.50 6.12 5.37
N ILE A 122 8.12 6.24 4.09
CA ILE A 122 7.26 5.32 3.36
C ILE A 122 7.95 3.97 3.15
N HIS A 123 7.39 2.92 3.74
CA HIS A 123 7.77 1.54 3.41
C HIS A 123 7.02 1.04 2.18
N MET A 124 5.72 1.32 2.07
CA MET A 124 4.94 0.98 0.88
C MET A 124 3.97 2.09 0.48
N LEU A 125 3.96 2.43 -0.80
CA LEU A 125 2.97 3.32 -1.41
C LEU A 125 2.11 2.51 -2.38
N LEU A 126 0.81 2.47 -2.13
CA LEU A 126 -0.19 1.79 -2.96
C LEU A 126 -1.05 2.84 -3.65
N PHE A 127 -0.83 3.01 -4.94
CA PHE A 127 -1.46 4.06 -5.74
C PHE A 127 -2.51 3.46 -6.68
N ASP A 128 -3.79 3.76 -6.44
CA ASP A 128 -4.89 3.32 -7.30
C ASP A 128 -5.26 4.42 -8.31
N GLU A 129 -5.63 4.00 -9.51
CA GLU A 129 -6.04 4.86 -10.62
C GLU A 129 -5.09 6.03 -10.88
N LEU A 130 -3.78 5.74 -10.98
CA LEU A 130 -2.76 6.75 -11.25
C LEU A 130 -3.06 7.61 -12.49
N HIS A 131 -3.66 7.02 -13.53
CA HIS A 131 -4.06 7.70 -14.76
C HIS A 131 -5.11 8.81 -14.55
N ALA A 132 -5.89 8.74 -13.47
CA ALA A 132 -6.95 9.70 -13.17
C ALA A 132 -6.44 10.94 -12.42
N GLN A 133 -5.15 10.99 -12.07
CA GLN A 133 -4.54 12.14 -11.43
C GLN A 133 -4.59 13.36 -12.36
N ARG A 134 -5.02 14.51 -11.83
CA ARG A 134 -5.09 15.76 -12.59
C ARG A 134 -3.70 16.30 -12.94
N ASP A 135 -2.75 16.11 -12.05
CA ASP A 135 -1.36 16.50 -12.22
C ASP A 135 -0.42 15.49 -11.54
N ARG A 136 0.88 15.66 -11.73
CA ARG A 136 1.89 14.75 -11.19
C ARG A 136 2.32 15.06 -9.76
N ARG A 137 1.78 16.12 -9.14
CA ARG A 137 2.30 16.63 -7.87
C ARG A 137 2.30 15.54 -6.81
N LEU A 138 1.15 14.91 -6.57
CA LEU A 138 1.02 13.87 -5.54
C LEU A 138 2.01 12.71 -5.75
N TRP A 139 2.21 12.28 -6.99
CA TRP A 139 3.18 11.26 -7.33
C TRP A 139 4.62 11.69 -7.01
N ASP A 140 5.00 12.89 -7.47
CA ASP A 140 6.37 13.39 -7.31
C ASP A 140 6.71 13.66 -5.83
N ALA A 141 5.75 14.07 -5.00
CA ALA A 141 5.95 14.22 -3.55
C ALA A 141 6.15 12.88 -2.83
N LEU A 142 5.41 11.84 -3.22
CA LEU A 142 5.42 10.57 -2.48
C LEU A 142 6.50 9.60 -2.97
N ARG A 143 6.91 9.68 -4.24
CA ARG A 143 7.90 8.76 -4.85
C ARG A 143 9.21 8.68 -4.06
N TYR A 144 9.63 9.77 -3.44
CA TYR A 144 10.88 9.83 -2.70
C TYR A 144 10.72 9.63 -1.18
N GLY A 145 9.48 9.55 -0.68
CA GLY A 145 9.20 9.37 0.75
C GLY A 145 9.74 8.04 1.33
N GLY A 146 10.15 7.09 0.49
CA GLY A 146 10.78 5.84 0.93
C GLY A 146 12.30 5.83 0.86
N ALA A 147 12.97 6.93 0.49
CA ALA A 147 14.40 6.92 0.17
C ALA A 147 15.31 6.42 1.30
N ALA A 148 14.92 6.64 2.56
CA ALA A 148 15.67 6.18 3.74
C ALA A 148 15.47 4.68 4.05
N ARG A 149 14.48 4.02 3.45
CA ARG A 149 14.18 2.60 3.69
C ARG A 149 15.07 1.69 2.88
N ARG A 150 15.39 0.52 3.43
CA ARG A 150 16.23 -0.48 2.75
C ARG A 150 15.57 -1.03 1.49
N GLN A 151 14.25 -1.20 1.51
CA GLN A 151 13.50 -1.87 0.45
C GLN A 151 12.06 -1.34 0.25
N PRO A 152 11.87 -0.02 0.06
CA PRO A 152 10.55 0.54 -0.13
C PRO A 152 9.89 -0.02 -1.40
N LEU A 153 8.56 -0.07 -1.40
CA LEU A 153 7.77 -0.48 -2.57
C LEU A 153 6.81 0.64 -2.97
N ILE A 154 6.86 1.04 -4.23
CA ILE A 154 5.82 1.83 -4.87
C ILE A 154 5.08 0.92 -5.82
N LEU A 155 3.78 0.75 -5.62
CA LEU A 155 2.93 -0.06 -6.46
C LEU A 155 1.76 0.78 -6.97
N SER A 156 1.74 0.99 -8.27
CA SER A 156 0.65 1.67 -8.96
C SER A 156 -0.19 0.64 -9.70
N ILE A 157 -1.51 0.68 -9.49
CA ILE A 157 -2.47 -0.08 -10.27
C ILE A 157 -3.42 0.90 -10.93
N THR A 158 -3.74 0.65 -12.19
CA THR A 158 -4.64 1.50 -12.95
C THR A 158 -5.57 0.67 -13.83
N THR A 159 -6.69 1.26 -14.19
CA THR A 159 -7.52 0.79 -15.30
C THR A 159 -6.92 1.25 -16.62
N ALA A 160 -6.82 0.32 -17.58
CA ALA A 160 -6.58 0.61 -19.00
C ALA A 160 -7.88 0.40 -19.80
#